data_AF-A0A2G6DCB5-F1
#
_entry.id   AF-A0A2G6DCB5-F1
#
_cell.length_a   1.000
_cell.length_b   1.000
_cell.length_c   1.000
_cell.angle_alpha   90.00
_cell.angle_beta   90.00
_cell.angle_gamma   90.00
#
_symmetry.space_group_name_H-M   'P 1'
#
loop_
_entity.id
_entity.type
_entity.pdbx_description
1 polymer ?
#
loop_
_entity_poly.entity_id
_entity_poly.type
_entity_poly.pdbx_seq_one_letter_code
_entity_poly.pdbx_strand_id
1 'polypeptide(L)'
;MDELKNTLEPTPKPKTFLCKLISYLIVALLYGLPFIFGIIGYVKYDLFIGFCLLCFGYLLNGIIHSKLRLLSIPPDQREISFSSHEIARWFVSRYLICK
;
A
#
# COMPACT_ATOMS: atom_id res chain seq x y z
N MET A 1 -14.82 -22.48 -1.35
CA MET A 1 -13.88 -21.35 -1.11
C MET A 1 -13.48 -21.20 0.36
N ASP A 2 -14.15 -21.90 1.29
CA ASP A 2 -13.88 -21.81 2.73
C ASP A 2 -12.69 -22.66 3.21
N GLU A 3 -12.34 -23.75 2.51
CA GLU A 3 -11.21 -24.61 2.93
C GLU A 3 -9.82 -24.00 2.68
N LEU A 4 -9.64 -23.19 1.63
CA LEU A 4 -8.35 -22.54 1.36
C LEU A 4 -7.97 -21.58 2.49
N LYS A 5 -8.96 -20.93 3.12
CA LYS A 5 -8.77 -19.96 4.20
C LYS A 5 -8.25 -20.58 5.50
N ASN A 6 -8.47 -21.86 5.75
CA ASN A 6 -8.04 -22.55 6.97
C ASN A 6 -6.54 -22.89 6.98
N THR A 7 -5.90 -22.93 5.80
CA THR A 7 -4.44 -23.16 5.68
C THR A 7 -3.65 -21.84 5.59
N LEU A 8 -4.36 -20.73 5.38
CA LEU A 8 -3.79 -19.41 5.19
C LEU A 8 -3.73 -18.67 6.53
N GLU A 9 -2.56 -18.14 6.89
CA GLU A 9 -2.40 -17.19 7.99
C GLU A 9 -3.43 -16.04 7.85
N PRO A 10 -4.26 -15.79 8.87
CA PRO A 10 -5.29 -14.77 8.78
C PRO A 10 -4.66 -13.38 8.74
N THR A 11 -5.23 -12.47 7.92
CA THR A 11 -4.78 -11.09 7.82
C THR A 11 -4.73 -10.45 9.22
N PRO A 12 -3.55 -10.01 9.68
CA PRO A 12 -3.38 -9.54 11.04
C PRO A 12 -4.23 -8.27 11.28
N LYS A 13 -5.01 -8.29 12.36
CA LYS A 13 -5.84 -7.15 12.75
C LYS A 13 -5.03 -6.29 13.73
N PRO A 14 -4.73 -5.02 13.41
CA PRO A 14 -3.98 -4.16 14.32
C PRO A 14 -4.80 -3.95 15.60
N LYS A 15 -4.25 -4.37 16.75
CA LYS A 15 -4.90 -4.28 18.06
C LYS A 15 -4.78 -2.88 18.68
N THR A 16 -3.66 -2.20 18.44
CA THR A 16 -3.34 -0.90 19.02
C THR A 16 -3.73 0.25 18.08
N PHE A 17 -4.21 1.37 18.66
CA PHE A 17 -4.57 2.57 17.92
C PHE A 17 -3.41 3.11 17.05
N LEU A 18 -2.17 3.06 17.55
CA LEU A 18 -0.96 3.45 16.81
C LEU A 18 -0.76 2.60 15.56
N CYS A 19 -0.88 1.27 15.66
CA CYS A 19 -0.76 0.37 14.51
C CYS A 19 -1.85 0.63 13.47
N LYS A 20 -3.06 0.95 13.92
CA LYS A 20 -4.16 1.35 13.05
C LYS A 20 -3.82 2.66 12.33
N LEU A 21 -3.34 3.67 13.04
CA LEU A 21 -2.93 4.95 12.47
C LEU A 21 -1.83 4.79 11.43
N ILE A 22 -0.79 4.01 11.72
CA ILE A 22 0.31 3.76 10.77
C ILE A 22 -0.20 3.04 9.52
N SER A 23 -1.10 2.06 9.66
CA SER A 23 -1.69 1.38 8.51
C SER A 23 -2.47 2.34 7.60
N TYR A 24 -3.22 3.29 8.19
CA TYR A 24 -3.89 4.34 7.44
C TYR A 24 -2.90 5.31 6.80
N LEU A 25 -1.81 5.66 7.49
CA LEU A 25 -0.79 6.58 6.98
C LEU A 25 -0.09 5.98 5.75
N ILE A 26 0.26 4.69 5.79
CA ILE A 26 0.83 3.98 4.63
C ILE A 26 -0.15 4.03 3.46
N VAL A 27 -1.43 3.69 3.69
CA VAL A 27 -2.44 3.73 2.62
C VAL A 27 -2.60 5.15 2.06
N ALA A 28 -2.70 6.15 2.93
CA ALA A 28 -2.81 7.55 2.54
C ALA A 28 -1.60 8.01 1.73
N LEU A 29 -0.39 7.56 2.09
CA LEU A 29 0.83 7.85 1.35
C LEU A 29 0.81 7.21 -0.04
N LEU A 30 0.43 5.94 -0.17
CA LEU A 30 0.34 5.27 -1.47
C LEU A 30 -0.69 5.94 -2.39
N TYR A 31 -1.87 6.30 -1.89
CA TYR A 31 -2.86 7.00 -2.71
C TYR A 31 -2.51 8.46 -2.94
N GLY A 32 -1.84 9.13 -2.00
CA GLY A 32 -1.55 10.56 -2.05
C GLY A 32 -0.33 10.93 -2.90
N LEU A 33 0.69 10.05 -2.97
CA LEU A 33 1.94 10.32 -3.70
C LEU A 33 1.71 10.79 -5.15
N PRO A 34 0.88 10.11 -5.96
CA PRO A 34 0.63 10.51 -7.35
C PRO A 34 0.01 11.90 -7.46
N PHE A 35 -0.92 12.24 -6.56
CA PHE A 35 -1.54 13.56 -6.53
C PHE A 35 -0.55 14.65 -6.12
N ILE A 36 0.35 14.37 -5.16
CA ILE A 36 1.41 15.29 -4.77
C ILE A 36 2.29 15.62 -5.97
N PHE A 37 2.74 14.61 -6.72
CA PHE A 37 3.52 14.82 -7.94
C PHE A 37 2.77 15.63 -9.00
N GLY A 38 1.49 15.33 -9.20
CA GLY A 38 0.64 16.07 -10.14
C GLY A 38 0.45 17.54 -9.75
N ILE A 39 0.15 17.81 -8.48
CA ILE A 39 -0.02 19.18 -7.95
C ILE A 39 1.29 19.96 -8.03
N ILE A 40 2.43 19.34 -7.70
CA ILE A 40 3.75 19.98 -7.83
C ILE A 40 4.01 20.36 -9.29
N GLY A 41 3.73 19.44 -10.23
CA GLY A 41 3.87 19.71 -11.66
C GLY A 41 3.01 20.87 -12.14
N TYR A 42 1.74 20.88 -11.72
CA TYR A 42 0.78 21.93 -12.05
C TYR A 42 1.18 23.30 -11.51
N VAL A 43 1.57 23.37 -10.23
CA VAL A 43 1.91 24.64 -9.56
C VAL A 43 3.23 25.22 -10.07
N LYS A 44 4.20 24.37 -10.43
CA LYS A 44 5.53 24.83 -10.85
C LYS A 44 5.67 25.08 -12.34
N TYR A 45 4.89 24.38 -13.16
CA TYR A 45 5.03 24.43 -14.61
C TYR A 45 3.69 24.75 -15.27
N ASP A 46 2.95 23.73 -15.69
CA ASP A 46 1.64 23.86 -16.33
C ASP A 46 0.78 22.60 -16.10
N LEU A 47 -0.44 22.63 -16.62
CA LEU A 47 -1.38 21.53 -16.53
C LEU A 47 -0.88 20.26 -17.25
N PHE A 48 -0.24 20.38 -18.42
CA PHE A 48 0.29 19.24 -19.16
C PHE A 48 1.41 18.51 -18.38
N ILE A 49 2.37 19.25 -17.82
CA ILE A 49 3.45 18.69 -16.99
C ILE A 49 2.89 18.11 -15.69
N GLY A 50 1.90 18.76 -15.08
CA GLY A 50 1.15 18.21 -13.95
C GLY A 50 0.52 16.85 -14.26
N PHE A 51 -0.14 16.72 -15.41
CA PHE A 51 -0.74 15.46 -15.85
C PHE A 51 0.31 14.36 -16.08
N CYS A 52 1.41 14.69 -16.76
CA CYS A 52 2.53 13.75 -16.97
C CYS A 52 3.13 13.25 -15.64
N LEU A 53 3.33 14.14 -14.68
CA LEU A 53 3.85 13.78 -13.35
C LEU A 53 2.86 12.97 -12.51
N LEU A 54 1.55 13.24 -12.66
CA LEU A 54 0.51 12.42 -12.05
C LEU A 54 0.55 10.99 -12.57
N CYS A 55 0.60 10.81 -13.90
CA CYS A 55 0.75 9.48 -14.52
C CYS A 55 2.04 8.78 -14.09
N PHE A 56 3.16 9.51 -14.04
CA PHE A 56 4.42 8.99 -13.53
C PHE A 56 4.33 8.56 -12.06
N GLY A 57 3.65 9.35 -11.23
CA GLY A 57 3.39 9.00 -9.84
C GLY A 57 2.59 7.70 -9.69
N TYR A 58 1.60 7.45 -10.54
CA TYR A 58 0.87 6.18 -10.56
C TYR A 58 1.76 4.99 -10.93
N LEU A 59 2.70 5.16 -11.88
CA LEU A 59 3.68 4.11 -12.20
C LEU A 59 4.57 3.78 -11.00
N LEU A 60 5.12 4.81 -10.34
CA LEU A 60 5.90 4.62 -9.11
C LEU A 60 5.08 3.92 -8.02
N ASN A 61 3.82 4.31 -7.85
CA ASN A 61 2.94 3.69 -6.87
C ASN A 61 2.69 2.19 -7.17
N GLY A 62 2.58 1.81 -8.45
CA GLY A 62 2.49 0.40 -8.87
C GLY A 62 3.74 -0.41 -8.49
N ILE A 63 4.92 0.18 -8.65
CA ILE A 63 6.20 -0.46 -8.23
C ILE A 63 6.23 -0.63 -6.71
N ILE A 64 5.86 0.42 -5.96
CA ILE A 64 5.82 0.39 -4.48
C ILE A 64 4.83 -0.67 -4.01
N HIS A 65 3.62 -0.74 -4.59
CA HIS A 65 2.62 -1.76 -4.29
C HIS A 65 3.17 -3.18 -4.48
N SER A 66 3.87 -3.39 -5.60
CA SER A 66 4.46 -4.69 -5.92
C SER A 66 5.55 -5.08 -4.92
N LYS A 67 6.45 -4.15 -4.57
CA LYS A 67 7.48 -4.37 -3.54
C LYS A 67 6.89 -4.60 -2.16
N LEU A 68 5.87 -3.81 -1.77
CA LEU A 68 5.22 -3.91 -0.47
C LEU A 68 4.57 -5.29 -0.29
N ARG A 69 3.89 -5.80 -1.32
CA ARG A 69 3.31 -7.16 -1.33
C ARG A 69 4.40 -8.23 -1.16
N LEU A 70 5.50 -8.12 -1.89
CA LEU A 70 6.61 -9.07 -1.79
C LEU A 70 7.24 -9.09 -0.38
N LEU A 71 7.38 -7.94 0.26
CA LEU A 71 7.98 -7.85 1.58
C LEU A 71 7.04 -8.29 2.71
N SER A 72 5.76 -7.93 2.62
CA SER A 72 4.83 -8.13 3.73
C SER A 72 4.16 -9.51 3.74
N ILE A 73 3.86 -10.07 2.56
CA ILE A 73 3.05 -11.28 2.43
C ILE A 73 3.94 -12.53 2.29
N PRO A 74 3.67 -13.60 3.07
CA PRO A 74 4.40 -14.86 2.92
C PRO A 74 4.25 -15.45 1.52
N PRO A 75 5.28 -16.13 0.99
CA PRO A 75 5.34 -16.57 -0.41
C PRO A 75 4.13 -17.41 -0.82
N ASP A 76 3.63 -18.26 0.07
CA ASP A 76 2.52 -19.18 -0.15
C ASP A 76 1.17 -18.47 -0.40
N GLN A 77 1.10 -17.16 -0.12
CA GLN A 77 -0.13 -16.37 -0.24
C GLN A 77 -0.04 -15.25 -1.27
N ARG A 78 1.14 -14.98 -1.87
CA ARG A 78 1.35 -13.78 -2.71
C ARG A 78 0.48 -13.73 -3.97
N GLU A 79 0.04 -14.89 -4.44
CA GLU A 79 -0.82 -15.04 -5.61
C GLU A 79 -2.27 -14.62 -5.33
N ILE A 80 -2.65 -14.47 -4.05
CA ILE A 80 -3.98 -14.02 -3.66
C ILE A 80 -4.11 -12.51 -3.90
N SER A 81 -5.27 -12.09 -4.41
CA SER A 81 -5.59 -10.67 -4.59
C SER A 81 -5.86 -10.01 -3.24
N PHE A 82 -4.85 -9.33 -2.68
CA PHE A 82 -5.02 -8.50 -1.48
C PHE A 82 -5.32 -7.06 -1.83
N SER A 83 -6.21 -6.45 -1.05
CA SER A 83 -6.47 -5.01 -1.08
C SER A 83 -5.28 -4.22 -0.50
N SER A 84 -5.09 -2.98 -0.93
CA SER A 84 -4.09 -2.04 -0.40
C SER A 84 -4.10 -1.96 1.13
N HIS A 85 -5.30 -2.02 1.73
CA HIS A 85 -5.46 -2.02 3.18
C HIS A 85 -4.93 -3.28 3.85
N GLU A 86 -5.08 -4.44 3.22
CA GLU A 86 -4.62 -5.71 3.75
C GLU A 86 -3.10 -5.83 3.65
N ILE A 87 -2.52 -5.39 2.53
CA ILE A 87 -1.07 -5.30 2.33
C ILE A 87 -0.44 -4.40 3.40
N ALA A 88 -1.06 -3.25 3.69
CA ALA A 88 -0.59 -2.33 4.73
C ALA A 88 -0.67 -2.95 6.14
N ARG A 89 -1.73 -3.71 6.45
CA ARG A 89 -1.85 -4.43 7.73
C ARG A 89 -0.77 -5.50 7.89
N TRP A 90 -0.55 -6.29 6.84
CA TRP A 90 0.55 -7.26 6.79
C TRP A 90 1.90 -6.58 7.03
N PHE A 91 2.16 -5.46 6.36
CA PHE A 91 3.40 -4.72 6.52
C PHE A 91 3.59 -4.23 7.96
N VAL A 92 2.58 -3.58 8.56
CA VAL A 92 2.65 -3.08 9.93
C VAL A 92 2.85 -4.21 10.94
N SER A 93 2.13 -5.33 10.78
CA SER A 93 2.26 -6.46 11.70
C SER A 93 3.64 -7.10 11.68
N ARG A 94 4.26 -7.19 10.50
CA ARG A 94 5.50 -7.93 10.27
C ARG A 94 6.74 -7.09 10.54
N TYR A 95 6.69 -5.79 10.24
CA TYR A 95 7.83 -4.89 10.37
C TYR A 95 7.79 -3.98 11.60
N LEU A 96 6.61 -3.67 12.16
CA LEU A 96 6.46 -2.66 13.21
C LEU A 96 5.98 -3.24 14.54
N ILE A 97 6.49 -4.41 14.98
CA ILE A 97 6.26 -5.05 16.31
C ILE A 97 4.79 -4.96 16.80
N CYS A 98 3.84 -4.86 15.87
CA CYS A 98 2.43 -4.61 16.12
C CYS A 98 1.74 -5.97 16.07
N LYS A 99 1.90 -6.75 17.15
CA LYS A 99 1.37 -8.10 17.29
C LYS A 99 -0.02 -8.10 17.91
#